data_AF-A0ABD5U004-F1
#
_entry.id   AF-A0ABD5U004-F1
#
_cell.length_a   1.000
_cell.length_b   1.000
_cell.length_c   1.000
_cell.angle_alpha   90.00
_cell.angle_beta   90.00
_cell.angle_gamma   90.00
#
_symmetry.space_group_name_H-M   'P 1'
#
loop_
_entity.id
_entity.type
_entity.pdbx_description
1 polymer ?
#
loop_
_entity_poly.entity_id
_entity_poly.type
_entity_poly.pdbx_seq_one_letter_code
_entity_poly.pdbx_strand_id
1 'polypeptide(L)' 'MDAARREFGVDSAPAVLVFRGGELRETLTGRCRPETLAERFDEAFGGSA' A
#
# COMPACT_ATOMS: atom_id res chain seq x y z
N MET A 1 0.78 -16.91 -6.54
CA MET A 1 0.19 -15.63 -6.10
C MET A 1 -0.27 -15.64 -4.65
N ASP A 2 -0.50 -16.80 -4.01
CA ASP A 2 -1.06 -16.85 -2.66
C ASP A 2 -0.12 -16.39 -1.53
N ALA A 3 1.20 -16.46 -1.74
CA ALA A 3 2.18 -16.01 -0.75
C ALA A 3 1.99 -14.53 -0.39
N ALA A 4 1.98 -13.64 -1.39
CA ALA A 4 1.78 -12.20 -1.17
C ALA A 4 0.40 -11.86 -0.60
N ARG A 5 -0.66 -12.61 -0.97
CA ARG A 5 -2.01 -12.43 -0.42
C ARG A 5 -2.07 -12.71 1.07
N ARG A 6 -1.46 -13.82 1.50
CA ARG A 6 -1.42 -14.22 2.91
C ARG A 6 -0.46 -13.35 3.72
N GLU A 7 0.70 -13.02 3.16
CA GLU A 7 1.77 -12.29 3.85
C GLU A 7 1.44 -10.81 4.04
N PHE A 8 0.82 -10.17 3.04
CA PHE A 8 0.59 -8.74 3.03
C PHE A 8 -0.91 -8.36 3.04
N GLY A 9 -1.82 -9.30 3.28
CA GLY A 9 -3.26 -9.00 3.37
C GLY A 9 -3.89 -8.60 2.03
N VAL A 10 -3.40 -9.14 0.91
CA VAL A 10 -3.98 -8.84 -0.41
C VAL A 10 -5.22 -9.71 -0.66
N ASP A 11 -6.39 -9.16 -0.31
CA ASP A 11 -7.68 -9.85 -0.46
C ASP A 11 -8.14 -9.93 -1.91
N SER A 12 -7.84 -8.93 -2.74
CA SER A 12 -8.21 -8.91 -4.16
C SER A 12 -7.26 -8.07 -5.01
N ALA A 13 -7.24 -8.34 -6.32
CA ALA A 13 -6.54 -7.52 -7.29
C ALA A 13 -7.47 -6.44 -7.89
N PRO A 14 -6.94 -5.28 -8.33
CA PRO A 14 -5.54 -4.84 -8.22
C PRO A 14 -5.16 -4.52 -6.76
N ALA A 15 -3.86 -4.49 -6.45
CA ALA A 15 -3.37 -4.16 -5.12
C ALA A 15 -2.11 -3.29 -5.17
N VAL A 16 -1.97 -2.40 -4.19
CA VAL A 16 -0.81 -1.54 -3.99
C VAL A 16 -0.28 -1.78 -2.58
N LEU A 17 1.00 -2.12 -2.47
CA LEU A 17 1.70 -2.30 -1.21
C LEU A 17 2.71 -1.17 -1.04
N VAL A 18 2.66 -0.48 0.10
CA VAL A 18 3.56 0.65 0.40
C VAL A 18 4.55 0.22 1.47
N PHE A 19 5.83 0.28 1.15
CA PHE A 19 6.91 -0.06 2.07
C PHE A 19 7.78 1.17 2.36
N ARG A 20 8.25 1.30 3.61
CA ARG A 20 9.26 2.28 4.02
C ARG A 20 10.28 1.64 4.94
N GLY A 21 11.56 1.71 4.57
CA GLY A 21 12.63 1.11 5.36
C GLY A 21 12.53 -0.42 5.48
N GLY A 22 11.92 -1.09 4.50
CA GLY A 22 11.68 -2.54 4.53
C GLY A 22 10.42 -2.96 5.30
N GLU A 23 9.75 -2.04 6.00
CA GLU A 23 8.50 -2.32 6.70
C GLU A 23 7.28 -1.96 5.84
N LEU A 24 6.27 -2.83 5.85
CA LEU A 24 4.97 -2.56 5.23
C LEU A 24 4.26 -1.45 6.02
N ARG A 25 3.84 -0.40 5.32
CA ARG A 25 3.12 0.75 5.89
C ARG A 25 1.65 0.78 5.52
N GLU A 26 1.30 0.30 4.32
CA GLU A 26 -0.08 0.30 3.84
C GLU A 26 -0.30 -0.82 2.83
N THR A 27 -1.53 -1.37 2.82
CA THR A 27 -2.03 -2.30 1.80
C THR A 27 -3.37 -1.81 1.28
N LEU A 28 -3.43 -1.48 0.00
CA LEU A 28 -4.66 -1.12 -0.69
C LEU A 28 -5.03 -2.25 -1.65
N THR A 29 -6.29 -2.69 -1.59
CA THR A 29 -6.82 -3.68 -2.52
C THR A 29 -8.05 -3.15 -3.25
N GLY A 30 -8.28 -3.66 -4.45
CA GLY A 30 -9.32 -3.18 -5.33
C GLY A 30 -8.98 -1.86 -6.02
N ARG A 31 -9.99 -1.25 -6.64
CA ARG A 31 -9.83 0.01 -7.37
C ARG A 31 -9.76 1.18 -6.39
N CYS A 32 -8.68 1.95 -6.47
CA CYS A 32 -8.52 3.22 -5.76
C CYS A 32 -8.57 4.39 -6.73
N ARG A 33 -9.00 5.56 -6.22
CA ARG A 33 -8.87 6.81 -6.96
C ARG A 33 -7.43 7.35 -6.80
N PRO A 34 -6.94 8.15 -7.77
CA PRO A 34 -5.60 8.73 -7.68
C PRO A 34 -5.36 9.55 -6.40
N GLU A 35 -6.38 10.27 -5.92
CA GLU A 35 -6.27 11.12 -4.73
C GLU A 35 -6.01 10.29 -3.47
N THR A 36 -6.68 9.14 -3.36
CA THR A 36 -6.46 8.18 -2.26
C THR A 36 -5.02 7.66 -2.25
N LEU A 37 -4.44 7.40 -3.43
CA LEU A 37 -3.05 6.96 -3.51
C LEU A 37 -2.08 8.08 -3.11
N ALA A 38 -2.35 9.32 -3.54
CA ALA A 38 -1.53 10.48 -3.19
C ALA A 38 -1.52 10.73 -1.67
N GLU A 39 -2.69 10.69 -1.02
CA GLU A 39 -2.82 10.82 0.43
C GLU A 39 -2.02 9.73 1.16
N ARG A 40 -2.16 8.46 0.76
CA ARG A 40 -1.44 7.35 1.39
C ARG A 40 0.08 7.42 1.21
N PHE A 41 0.55 7.93 0.07
CA PHE A 41 1.97 8.15 -0.13
C PHE A 41 2.49 9.34 0.68
N ASP A 42 1.71 10.41 0.81
CA ASP A 42 2.08 11.54 1.67
C ASP A 42 2.12 11.14 3.15
N GLU A 43 1.16 10.36 3.64
CA GLU A 43 1.19 9.78 4.99
C GLU A 43 2.43 8.90 5.21
N ALA A 44 2.79 8.09 4.22
CA ALA A 44 3.94 7.19 4.33
C ALA A 44 5.30 7.93 4.26
N PHE A 45 5.40 9.01 3.47
CA PHE A 45 6.68 9.60 3.07
C PHE A 45 6.82 11.12 3.29
N GLY A 46 5.73 11.87 3.50
CA GLY A 46 5.69 13.34 3.59
C GLY A 46 6.27 13.95 4.86
N GLY A 47 6.69 13.12 5.82
CA GLY A 47 7.28 13.54 7.11
C GLY A 47 8.81 13.57 7.17
N SER A 48 9.53 13.76 6.06
CA SER A 48 10.99 13.87 6.08
C SER A 48 11.47 15.22 5.54
N ALA A 49 11.58 16.18 6.47
CA ALA A 49 12.50 17.30 6.42
C ALA A 49 13.31 17.32 7.73
#